data_AF-A0A919QZX0-F1
#
_entry.id   AF-A0A919QZX0-F1
#
_cell.length_a   1.000
_cell.length_b   1.000
_cell.length_c   1.000
_cell.angle_alpha   90.00
_cell.angle_beta   90.00
_cell.angle_gamma   90.00
#
_symmetry.space_group_name_H-M   'P 1'
#
loop_
_entity.id
_entity.type
_entity.pdbx_description
1 polymer ?
#
loop_
_entity_poly.entity_id
_entity_poly.type
_entity_poly.pdbx_seq_one_letter_code
_entity_poly.pdbx_strand_id
1 'polypeptide(L)'
;MRHLAHEPARDDAAVPEVIPLGGPHSVNPQIVGDGAALLSRALRVGFPVARGFVVPVTAAGMDVAEVLGGALREAWAAIRGSVRIAVSATCPAGGGFGASPQFYDGSTWSGLLDGLYDMLAHHRLENPATTRLPWSIVVQDVPDVRCSALVMSGHPTGWGQGASVWSGSPDPDDPRDWLGWTRRRRLRRLAREAAALAGHPVDLEVVYDVRGSGRIVDFRRYNPVPQA
;
A
#
# COMPACT_ATOMS: atom_id res chain seq x y z
N MET A 1 14.61 -43.99 18.45
CA MET A 1 14.24 -42.65 18.95
C MET A 1 13.84 -41.80 17.77
N ARG A 2 12.52 -41.62 17.52
CA ARG A 2 12.01 -40.70 16.50
C ARG A 2 11.96 -39.31 17.14
N HIS A 3 12.72 -38.36 16.59
CA HIS A 3 12.57 -36.95 16.91
C HIS A 3 11.18 -36.51 16.45
N LEU A 4 10.27 -36.33 17.40
CA LEU A 4 9.04 -35.57 17.18
C LEU A 4 9.47 -34.12 17.04
N ALA A 5 9.54 -33.63 15.80
CA ALA A 5 9.59 -32.21 15.54
C ALA A 5 8.31 -31.61 16.12
N HIS A 6 8.47 -30.69 17.06
CA HIS A 6 7.39 -29.88 17.59
C HIS A 6 6.94 -28.95 16.46
N GLU A 7 5.93 -29.36 15.70
CA GLU A 7 5.23 -28.44 14.80
C GLU A 7 4.60 -27.35 15.69
N PRO A 8 4.91 -26.06 15.47
CA PRO A 8 4.24 -25.01 16.20
C PRO A 8 2.76 -25.08 15.84
N ALA A 9 1.90 -25.17 16.86
CA ALA A 9 0.46 -25.12 16.70
C ALA A 9 0.11 -23.92 15.80
N ARG A 10 -0.47 -24.21 14.63
CA ARG A 10 -1.15 -23.19 13.84
C ARG A 10 -2.32 -22.73 14.70
N ASP A 11 -2.22 -21.51 15.20
CA ASP A 11 -3.36 -20.83 15.80
C ASP A 11 -4.38 -20.64 14.66
N ASP A 12 -5.30 -21.60 14.52
CA ASP A 12 -6.37 -21.65 13.51
C ASP A 12 -7.45 -20.58 13.78
N ALA A 13 -7.06 -19.39 14.24
CA ALA A 13 -7.95 -18.24 14.26
C ALA A 13 -8.33 -17.91 12.81
N ALA A 14 -9.61 -18.10 12.49
CA ALA A 14 -10.14 -17.81 11.17
C ALA A 14 -9.73 -16.40 10.72
N VAL A 15 -9.09 -16.31 9.56
CA VAL A 15 -8.63 -15.03 9.00
C VAL A 15 -9.87 -14.19 8.64
N PRO A 16 -10.00 -12.95 9.15
CA PRO A 16 -11.13 -12.10 8.80
C PRO A 16 -11.20 -11.78 7.31
N GLU A 17 -12.40 -11.70 6.76
CA GLU A 17 -12.70 -11.31 5.37
C GLU A 17 -12.22 -9.90 5.03
N VAL A 18 -12.19 -9.01 6.03
CA VAL A 18 -11.61 -7.67 5.93
C VAL A 18 -10.77 -7.40 7.16
N ILE A 19 -9.53 -6.98 6.94
CA ILE A 19 -8.53 -6.79 7.99
C ILE A 19 -8.21 -5.30 8.09
N PRO A 20 -8.51 -4.63 9.22
CA PRO A 20 -8.05 -3.26 9.43
C PRO A 20 -6.53 -3.16 9.30
N LEU A 21 -6.02 -2.11 8.63
CA LEU A 21 -4.57 -2.00 8.38
C LEU A 21 -3.75 -1.91 9.67
N GLY A 22 -4.32 -1.43 10.78
CA GLY A 22 -3.69 -1.46 12.11
C GLY A 22 -3.92 -2.75 12.93
N GLY A 23 -4.69 -3.71 12.42
CA GLY A 23 -5.10 -4.93 13.12
C GLY A 23 -3.97 -5.95 13.34
N PRO A 24 -4.21 -7.02 14.14
CA PRO A 24 -3.24 -8.07 14.42
C PRO A 24 -2.81 -8.86 13.18
N HIS A 25 -3.74 -9.17 12.27
CA HIS A 25 -3.44 -9.98 11.09
C HIS A 25 -2.72 -9.22 9.97
N SER A 26 -2.78 -7.87 9.97
CA SER A 26 -2.25 -7.06 8.87
C SER A 26 -0.72 -6.99 8.81
N VAL A 27 0.00 -7.55 9.78
CA VAL A 27 1.47 -7.66 9.71
C VAL A 27 1.96 -8.94 9.03
N ASN A 28 1.07 -9.89 8.73
CA ASN A 28 1.45 -11.16 8.13
C ASN A 28 1.44 -11.06 6.59
N PRO A 29 2.60 -11.05 5.91
CA PRO A 29 2.67 -10.91 4.46
C PRO A 29 2.00 -12.06 3.71
N GLN A 30 1.85 -13.24 4.31
CA GLN A 30 1.14 -14.36 3.67
C GLN A 30 -0.38 -14.14 3.61
N ILE A 31 -0.92 -13.25 4.45
CA ILE A 31 -2.36 -12.93 4.50
C ILE A 31 -2.68 -11.67 3.69
N VAL A 32 -1.82 -10.65 3.76
CA VAL A 32 -2.10 -9.30 3.23
C VAL A 32 -1.09 -8.83 2.16
N GLY A 33 -0.19 -9.69 1.72
CA GLY A 33 0.91 -9.30 0.85
C GLY A 33 1.97 -8.43 1.54
N ASP A 34 3.12 -8.28 0.88
CA ASP A 34 4.30 -7.63 1.46
C ASP A 34 4.09 -6.13 1.69
N GLY A 35 3.48 -5.43 0.74
CA GLY A 35 3.25 -3.99 0.81
C GLY A 35 2.32 -3.60 1.96
N ALA A 36 1.18 -4.30 2.09
CA ALA A 36 0.27 -4.05 3.20
C ALA A 36 0.89 -4.42 4.56
N ALA A 37 1.68 -5.50 4.62
CA ALA A 37 2.40 -5.88 5.83
C ALA A 37 3.44 -4.84 6.25
N LEU A 38 4.12 -4.18 5.30
CA LEU A 38 5.03 -3.06 5.59
C LEU A 38 4.27 -1.82 6.05
N LEU A 39 3.17 -1.45 5.39
CA LEU A 39 2.30 -0.35 5.80
C LEU A 39 1.76 -0.55 7.23
N SER A 40 1.30 -1.75 7.56
CA SER A 40 0.83 -2.11 8.91
C SER A 40 1.92 -1.98 9.95
N ARG A 41 3.11 -2.55 9.68
CA ARG A 41 4.27 -2.42 10.57
C ARG A 41 4.64 -0.95 10.81
N ALA A 42 4.69 -0.14 9.75
CA ALA A 42 4.98 1.28 9.83
C ALA A 42 3.93 2.04 10.66
N LEU A 43 2.65 1.78 10.42
CA LEU A 43 1.55 2.38 11.19
C LEU A 43 1.68 2.08 12.69
N ARG A 44 2.03 0.84 13.05
CA ARG A 44 2.19 0.40 14.45
C ARG A 44 3.34 1.09 15.19
N VAL A 45 4.39 1.47 14.47
CA VAL A 45 5.53 2.21 15.04
C VAL A 45 5.42 3.73 14.86
N GLY A 46 4.22 4.23 14.51
CA GLY A 46 3.91 5.66 14.51
C GLY A 46 4.23 6.40 13.21
N PHE A 47 4.49 5.71 12.11
CA PHE A 47 4.64 6.39 10.81
C PHE A 47 3.29 6.96 10.37
N PRO A 48 3.27 8.06 9.61
CA PRO A 48 2.05 8.67 9.12
C PRO A 48 1.50 7.84 7.95
N VAL A 49 0.93 6.67 8.20
CA VAL A 49 0.33 5.80 7.17
C VAL A 49 -1.14 6.14 7.00
N ALA A 50 -1.64 6.17 5.75
CA ALA A 50 -3.07 6.33 5.50
C ALA A 50 -3.85 5.15 6.11
N ARG A 51 -4.88 5.48 6.90
CA ARG A 51 -5.75 4.49 7.53
C ARG A 51 -6.53 3.75 6.45
N GLY A 52 -6.96 2.54 6.75
CA GLY A 52 -7.65 1.71 5.77
C GLY A 52 -7.81 0.28 6.22
N PHE A 53 -8.09 -0.59 5.26
CA PHE A 53 -8.23 -2.02 5.46
C PHE A 53 -7.67 -2.79 4.27
N VAL A 54 -7.57 -4.10 4.46
CA VAL A 54 -7.10 -5.06 3.47
C VAL A 54 -8.16 -6.14 3.28
N VAL A 55 -8.49 -6.44 2.03
CA VAL A 55 -9.16 -7.67 1.64
C VAL A 55 -8.08 -8.73 1.44
N PRO A 56 -8.01 -9.78 2.27
CA PRO A 56 -6.90 -10.72 2.30
C PRO A 56 -6.80 -11.53 1.01
N VAL A 57 -5.65 -12.16 0.84
CA VAL A 57 -5.28 -12.97 -0.32
C VAL A 57 -6.32 -14.04 -0.67
N THR A 58 -6.89 -14.67 0.36
CA THR A 58 -7.90 -15.73 0.21
C THR A 58 -9.21 -15.23 -0.40
N ALA A 59 -9.53 -13.96 -0.21
CA ALA A 59 -10.80 -13.36 -0.65
C ALA A 59 -10.66 -12.53 -1.93
N ALA A 60 -9.45 -12.08 -2.27
CA ALA A 60 -9.21 -11.14 -3.36
C ALA A 60 -9.51 -11.74 -4.76
N GLY A 61 -9.42 -13.06 -4.92
CA GLY A 61 -9.77 -13.76 -6.16
C GLY A 61 -11.26 -14.01 -6.39
N MET A 62 -12.12 -13.68 -5.41
CA MET A 62 -13.56 -13.94 -5.44
C MET A 62 -14.34 -12.72 -5.97
N ASP A 63 -15.65 -12.87 -6.15
CA ASP A 63 -16.54 -11.71 -6.30
C ASP A 63 -16.57 -10.95 -4.95
N VAL A 64 -15.73 -9.92 -4.84
CA VAL A 64 -15.47 -9.19 -3.60
C VAL A 64 -16.76 -8.58 -3.04
N ALA A 65 -17.70 -8.15 -3.88
CA ALA A 65 -18.93 -7.50 -3.45
C ALA A 65 -19.97 -8.51 -2.95
N GLU A 66 -20.08 -9.66 -3.62
CA GLU A 66 -21.01 -10.72 -3.25
C GLU A 66 -20.53 -11.48 -2.01
N VAL A 67 -19.24 -11.79 -1.94
CA VAL A 67 -18.68 -12.63 -0.86
C VAL A 67 -18.42 -11.83 0.41
N LEU A 68 -18.00 -10.57 0.32
CA LEU A 68 -17.57 -9.78 1.49
C LEU A 68 -18.56 -8.69 1.87
N GLY A 69 -19.75 -8.67 1.27
CA GLY A 69 -20.67 -7.53 1.30
C GLY A 69 -20.96 -6.97 2.71
N GLY A 70 -21.05 -7.82 3.74
CA GLY A 70 -21.21 -7.39 5.13
C GLY A 70 -19.94 -6.74 5.71
N ALA A 71 -18.84 -7.49 5.77
CA ALA A 71 -17.57 -7.03 6.34
C ALA A 71 -16.99 -5.82 5.59
N LEU A 72 -17.15 -5.77 4.26
CA LEU A 72 -16.71 -4.66 3.43
C LEU A 72 -17.54 -3.41 3.66
N ARG A 73 -18.88 -3.53 3.86
CA ARG A 73 -19.73 -2.39 4.23
C ARG A 73 -19.37 -1.82 5.58
N GLU A 74 -19.10 -2.68 6.57
CA GLU A 74 -18.65 -2.24 7.90
C GLU A 74 -17.33 -1.47 7.83
N ALA A 75 -16.36 -1.99 7.07
CA ALA A 75 -15.07 -1.33 6.87
C ALA A 75 -15.22 -0.01 6.08
N TRP A 76 -16.08 0.02 5.07
CA TRP A 76 -16.42 1.21 4.28
C TRP A 76 -17.08 2.29 5.14
N ALA A 77 -17.86 1.94 6.17
CA ALA A 77 -18.51 2.93 7.04
C ALA A 77 -17.52 3.85 7.79
N ALA A 78 -16.23 3.53 7.80
CA ALA A 78 -15.16 4.39 8.33
C ALA A 78 -14.54 5.35 7.29
N ILE A 79 -14.83 5.19 6.01
CA ILE A 79 -14.34 6.02 4.91
C ILE A 79 -15.16 7.32 4.83
N ARG A 80 -14.51 8.44 4.52
CA ARG A 80 -15.15 9.77 4.53
C ARG A 80 -15.01 10.56 3.24
N GLY A 81 -14.31 10.03 2.24
CA GLY A 81 -14.08 10.71 0.97
C GLY A 81 -13.39 9.81 -0.04
N SER A 82 -12.41 10.37 -0.75
CA SER A 82 -11.62 9.61 -1.72
C SER A 82 -10.83 8.49 -1.06
N VAL A 83 -10.76 7.37 -1.78
CA VAL A 83 -9.98 6.20 -1.37
C VAL A 83 -8.85 5.96 -2.34
N ARG A 84 -7.78 5.38 -1.81
CA ARG A 84 -6.77 4.73 -2.62
C ARG A 84 -7.04 3.24 -2.62
N ILE A 85 -7.11 2.64 -3.80
CA ILE A 85 -7.25 1.19 -3.97
C ILE A 85 -6.02 0.67 -4.69
N ALA A 86 -5.40 -0.38 -4.14
CA ALA A 86 -4.16 -0.90 -4.68
C ALA A 86 -3.99 -2.40 -4.37
N VAL A 87 -3.20 -3.11 -5.19
CA VAL A 87 -2.92 -4.54 -5.01
C VAL A 87 -1.59 -4.76 -4.28
N SER A 88 -1.60 -5.60 -3.25
CA SER A 88 -0.43 -6.01 -2.48
C SER A 88 -0.13 -7.50 -2.72
N ALA A 89 0.95 -7.80 -3.44
CA ALA A 89 1.35 -9.18 -3.73
C ALA A 89 2.15 -9.81 -2.57
N THR A 90 2.08 -11.14 -2.45
CA THR A 90 2.84 -11.93 -1.47
C THR A 90 4.31 -12.18 -1.87
N CYS A 91 4.73 -11.75 -3.06
CA CYS A 91 6.04 -12.01 -3.61
C CYS A 91 6.90 -10.73 -3.66
N PRO A 92 8.15 -10.76 -3.13
CA PRO A 92 9.07 -9.63 -3.20
C PRO A 92 9.52 -9.27 -4.63
N ALA A 93 9.42 -10.22 -5.57
CA ALA A 93 9.84 -10.04 -6.97
C ALA A 93 8.74 -9.46 -7.86
N GLY A 94 7.48 -9.53 -7.44
CA GLY A 94 6.35 -8.86 -8.11
C GLY A 94 6.33 -7.41 -7.68
N GLY A 95 7.03 -6.55 -8.41
CA GLY A 95 7.27 -5.16 -8.04
C GLY A 95 5.99 -4.40 -7.64
N GLY A 96 5.88 -4.06 -6.36
CA GLY A 96 5.01 -3.00 -5.83
C GLY A 96 3.52 -3.08 -6.15
N PHE A 97 2.78 -2.11 -5.60
CA PHE A 97 1.43 -1.83 -6.05
C PHE A 97 1.49 -1.39 -7.51
N GLY A 98 0.90 -2.18 -8.42
CA GLY A 98 0.99 -1.95 -9.86
C GLY A 98 0.51 -0.55 -10.28
N ALA A 99 0.99 -0.08 -11.44
CA ALA A 99 0.67 1.22 -12.04
C ALA A 99 -0.79 1.28 -12.54
N SER A 100 -1.73 1.28 -11.59
CA SER A 100 -3.18 1.38 -11.84
C SER A 100 -3.66 2.79 -11.50
N PRO A 101 -4.83 3.23 -12.00
CA PRO A 101 -5.55 4.32 -11.37
C PRO A 101 -5.70 3.97 -9.88
N GLN A 102 -5.20 4.83 -9.00
CA GLN A 102 -5.14 4.48 -7.58
C GLN A 102 -6.24 5.16 -6.78
N PHE A 103 -6.82 6.26 -7.26
CA PHE A 103 -7.75 7.10 -6.50
C PHE A 103 -9.17 7.02 -7.04
N TYR A 104 -10.11 6.75 -6.16
CA TYR A 104 -11.52 6.54 -6.48
C TYR A 104 -12.42 7.29 -5.49
N ASP A 105 -13.67 7.54 -5.86
CA ASP A 105 -14.66 8.06 -4.93
C ASP A 105 -15.07 6.96 -3.94
N GLY A 106 -14.64 7.06 -2.68
CA GLY A 106 -15.07 6.16 -1.62
C GLY A 106 -16.19 6.74 -0.75
N SER A 107 -16.70 7.94 -1.06
CA SER A 107 -17.75 8.60 -0.27
C SER A 107 -19.10 7.92 -0.42
N THR A 108 -19.30 7.18 -1.51
CA THR A 108 -20.47 6.37 -1.78
C THR A 108 -20.12 4.88 -1.85
N TRP A 109 -21.07 4.03 -1.50
CA TRP A 109 -20.89 2.58 -1.60
C TRP A 109 -20.66 2.15 -3.05
N SER A 110 -21.43 2.73 -3.98
CA SER A 110 -21.27 2.49 -5.42
C SER A 110 -19.89 2.94 -5.91
N GLY A 111 -19.42 4.13 -5.52
CA GLY A 111 -18.10 4.61 -5.93
C GLY A 111 -16.96 3.71 -5.44
N LEU A 112 -17.05 3.18 -4.22
CA LEU A 112 -16.08 2.20 -3.73
C LEU A 112 -16.11 0.92 -4.59
N LEU A 113 -17.30 0.40 -4.90
CA LEU A 113 -17.45 -0.80 -5.72
C LEU A 113 -16.92 -0.60 -7.13
N ASP A 114 -17.27 0.52 -7.78
CA ASP A 114 -16.77 0.87 -9.11
C ASP A 114 -15.24 0.90 -9.10
N GLY A 115 -14.64 1.54 -8.09
CA GLY A 115 -13.19 1.58 -7.96
C GLY A 115 -12.54 0.22 -7.72
N LEU A 116 -13.18 -0.68 -6.96
CA LEU A 116 -12.71 -2.05 -6.79
C LEU A 116 -12.77 -2.81 -8.12
N TYR A 117 -13.86 -2.70 -8.88
CA TYR A 117 -14.00 -3.37 -10.18
C TYR A 117 -13.02 -2.83 -11.22
N ASP A 118 -12.86 -1.52 -11.31
CA ASP A 118 -11.91 -0.87 -12.21
C ASP A 118 -10.49 -1.30 -11.91
N MET A 119 -10.09 -1.27 -10.63
CA MET A 119 -8.76 -1.71 -10.21
C MET A 119 -8.53 -3.20 -10.52
N LEU A 120 -9.52 -4.06 -10.26
CA LEU A 120 -9.42 -5.49 -10.55
C LEU A 120 -9.33 -5.78 -12.06
N ALA A 121 -10.12 -5.06 -12.87
CA ALA A 121 -10.07 -5.16 -14.32
C ALA A 121 -8.70 -4.72 -14.85
N HIS A 122 -8.21 -3.55 -14.40
CA HIS A 122 -6.89 -3.04 -14.75
C HIS A 122 -5.77 -3.99 -14.33
N HIS A 123 -5.82 -4.51 -13.11
CA HIS A 123 -4.81 -5.46 -12.62
C HIS A 123 -4.75 -6.73 -13.47
N ARG A 124 -5.92 -7.27 -13.87
CA ARG A 124 -6.02 -8.44 -14.75
C ARG A 124 -5.48 -8.19 -16.15
N LEU A 125 -5.71 -7.00 -16.71
CA LEU A 125 -5.27 -6.63 -18.07
C LEU A 125 -3.77 -6.32 -18.12
N GLU A 126 -3.30 -5.45 -17.21
CA GLU A 126 -1.94 -4.89 -17.29
C GLU A 126 -0.90 -5.72 -16.55
N ASN A 127 -1.31 -6.59 -15.62
CA ASN A 127 -0.38 -7.37 -14.80
C ASN A 127 -0.70 -8.88 -14.79
N PRO A 128 -0.78 -9.55 -15.96
CA PRO A 128 -1.18 -10.96 -16.06
C PRO A 128 -0.22 -11.94 -15.37
N ALA A 129 1.01 -11.52 -15.07
CA ALA A 129 1.97 -12.32 -14.32
C ALA A 129 1.70 -12.30 -12.80
N THR A 130 1.27 -11.17 -12.25
CA THR A 130 1.01 -11.02 -10.80
C THR A 130 -0.37 -11.52 -10.42
N THR A 131 -1.33 -11.53 -11.35
CA THR A 131 -2.67 -12.13 -11.14
C THR A 131 -2.62 -13.64 -10.89
N ARG A 132 -1.52 -14.30 -11.25
CA ARG A 132 -1.24 -15.73 -11.00
C ARG A 132 -0.60 -15.99 -9.63
N LEU A 133 -0.16 -14.94 -8.94
CA LEU A 133 0.39 -15.03 -7.60
C LEU A 133 -0.69 -14.73 -6.56
N PRO A 134 -0.53 -15.14 -5.30
CA PRO A 134 -1.43 -14.70 -4.25
C PRO A 134 -1.24 -13.19 -3.98
N TRP A 135 -2.33 -12.42 -4.02
CA TRP A 135 -2.35 -10.97 -3.82
C TRP A 135 -3.59 -10.53 -3.05
N SER A 136 -3.55 -9.38 -2.40
CA SER A 136 -4.63 -8.79 -1.61
C SER A 136 -4.99 -7.39 -2.12
N ILE A 137 -6.15 -6.88 -1.71
CA ILE A 137 -6.56 -5.49 -2.02
C ILE A 137 -6.37 -4.63 -0.80
N VAL A 138 -5.70 -3.50 -0.95
CA VAL A 138 -5.53 -2.48 0.08
C VAL A 138 -6.41 -1.29 -0.28
N VAL A 139 -7.29 -0.90 0.65
CA VAL A 139 -8.16 0.28 0.53
C VAL A 139 -7.77 1.26 1.63
N GLN A 140 -7.40 2.50 1.26
CA GLN A 140 -6.95 3.53 2.19
C GLN A 140 -7.78 4.81 2.06
N ASP A 141 -8.12 5.41 3.19
CA ASP A 141 -8.80 6.71 3.27
C ASP A 141 -7.80 7.86 3.06
N VAL A 142 -7.99 8.57 1.95
CA VAL A 142 -7.11 9.64 1.45
C VAL A 142 -7.94 10.85 0.98
N PRO A 143 -8.69 11.49 1.87
CA PRO A 143 -9.48 12.66 1.49
C PRO A 143 -8.58 13.81 1.03
N ASP A 144 -9.06 14.57 0.05
CA ASP A 144 -8.49 15.86 -0.38
C ASP A 144 -7.01 15.80 -0.85
N VAL A 145 -6.63 14.76 -1.61
CA VAL A 145 -5.27 14.64 -2.15
C VAL A 145 -4.96 15.82 -3.06
N ARG A 146 -3.94 16.58 -2.69
CA ARG A 146 -3.44 17.73 -3.44
C ARG A 146 -2.19 17.42 -4.25
N CYS A 147 -1.31 16.54 -3.77
CA CYS A 147 -0.16 16.07 -4.52
C CYS A 147 0.33 14.74 -3.98
N SER A 148 1.14 14.04 -4.78
CA SER A 148 1.88 12.86 -4.35
C SER A 148 3.39 13.04 -4.51
N ALA A 149 4.13 12.31 -3.70
CA ALA A 149 5.58 12.26 -3.74
C ALA A 149 6.04 10.81 -3.68
N LEU A 150 6.93 10.44 -4.60
CA LEU A 150 7.71 9.22 -4.50
C LEU A 150 9.03 9.55 -3.81
N VAL A 151 9.36 8.84 -2.74
CA VAL A 151 10.67 8.94 -2.09
C VAL A 151 11.32 7.56 -2.01
N MET A 152 12.56 7.50 -2.46
CA MET A 152 13.36 6.28 -2.46
C MET A 152 14.47 6.44 -1.43
N SER A 153 14.70 5.46 -0.56
CA SER A 153 15.67 5.59 0.54
C SER A 153 17.13 5.64 0.08
N GLY A 154 17.42 5.29 -1.18
CA GLY A 154 18.74 5.37 -1.80
C GLY A 154 19.11 4.12 -2.61
N HIS A 155 19.98 4.29 -3.60
CA HIS A 155 20.46 3.23 -4.50
C HIS A 155 21.69 2.52 -3.90
N PRO A 156 21.79 1.17 -3.94
CA PRO A 156 23.00 0.48 -3.50
C PRO A 156 24.26 0.68 -4.38
N THR A 157 24.17 1.34 -5.55
CA THR A 157 25.25 1.31 -6.58
C THR A 157 25.85 2.67 -6.97
N GLY A 158 25.78 3.70 -6.12
CA GLY A 158 26.72 4.83 -6.20
C GLY A 158 26.26 6.11 -6.91
N TRP A 159 25.04 6.19 -7.45
CA TRP A 159 24.44 7.47 -7.86
C TRP A 159 23.87 8.21 -6.65
N GLY A 160 24.76 8.80 -5.84
CA GLY A 160 24.42 9.56 -4.65
C GLY A 160 23.90 8.69 -3.50
N GLN A 161 24.61 8.69 -2.36
CA GLN A 161 24.19 7.96 -1.15
C GLN A 161 22.96 8.58 -0.44
N GLY A 162 22.09 9.29 -1.18
CA GLY A 162 21.00 10.07 -0.64
C GLY A 162 19.63 9.55 -1.08
N ALA A 163 18.63 9.74 -0.22
CA ALA A 163 17.25 9.51 -0.59
C ALA A 163 16.81 10.50 -1.68
N SER A 164 16.19 9.97 -2.73
CA SER A 164 15.71 10.73 -3.89
C SER A 164 14.21 10.98 -3.78
N VAL A 165 13.76 12.18 -4.18
CA VAL A 165 12.37 12.62 -4.03
C VAL A 165 11.87 13.16 -5.37
N TRP A 166 10.80 12.55 -5.88
CA TRP A 166 10.03 13.00 -7.03
C TRP A 166 8.64 13.39 -6.58
N SER A 167 8.06 14.40 -7.21
CA SER A 167 6.71 14.87 -6.91
C SER A 167 5.98 15.23 -8.18
N GLY A 168 4.73 14.79 -8.30
CA GLY A 168 3.81 15.28 -9.31
C GLY A 168 2.89 16.34 -8.71
N SER A 169 2.70 17.45 -9.42
CA SER A 169 1.50 18.26 -9.25
C SER A 169 0.39 17.60 -10.07
N PRO A 170 -0.82 17.38 -9.53
CA PRO A 170 -1.96 16.98 -10.34
C PRO A 170 -2.47 18.13 -11.21
N ASP A 171 -2.07 19.36 -10.91
CA ASP A 171 -2.36 20.54 -11.74
C ASP A 171 -1.15 20.80 -12.66
N PRO A 172 -1.25 20.47 -13.97
CA PRO A 172 -0.19 20.73 -14.94
C PRO A 172 0.05 22.23 -15.15
N ASP A 173 -0.92 23.09 -14.79
CA ASP A 173 -0.87 24.54 -14.96
C ASP A 173 -0.31 25.26 -13.70
N ASP A 174 -0.13 24.53 -12.58
CA ASP A 174 0.55 25.03 -11.38
C ASP A 174 1.88 24.27 -11.13
N PRO A 175 2.98 24.67 -11.80
CA PRO A 175 4.29 24.00 -11.69
C PRO A 175 5.02 24.30 -10.37
N ARG A 176 4.38 24.93 -9.38
CA ARG A 176 5.03 25.26 -8.10
C ARG A 176 5.51 23.98 -7.40
N ASP A 177 6.78 23.95 -7.01
CA ASP A 177 7.35 22.88 -6.18
C ASP A 177 6.67 22.85 -4.81
N TRP A 178 5.55 22.15 -4.72
CA TRP A 178 4.70 22.14 -3.55
C TRP A 178 5.39 21.50 -2.34
N LEU A 179 6.41 20.66 -2.55
CA LEU A 179 7.13 20.06 -1.44
C LEU A 179 8.05 21.07 -0.73
N GLY A 180 8.62 22.03 -1.46
CA GLY A 180 9.64 22.92 -0.91
C GLY A 180 10.80 22.18 -0.21
N TRP A 181 11.77 22.92 0.31
CA TRP A 181 12.96 22.29 0.92
C TRP A 181 12.63 21.49 2.20
N THR A 182 11.79 22.05 3.08
CA THR A 182 11.49 21.45 4.39
C THR A 182 10.76 20.11 4.25
N ARG A 183 9.76 19.98 3.36
CA ARG A 183 9.07 18.68 3.19
C ARG A 183 9.98 17.67 2.49
N ARG A 184 10.77 18.09 1.49
CA ARG A 184 11.79 17.22 0.87
C ARG A 184 12.77 16.65 1.92
N ARG A 185 13.26 17.47 2.85
CA ARG A 185 14.13 17.00 3.96
C ARG A 185 13.40 16.02 4.88
N ARG A 186 12.13 16.27 5.19
CA ARG A 186 11.30 15.34 5.99
C ARG A 186 11.08 14.01 5.27
N LEU A 187 10.78 14.02 3.98
CA LEU A 187 10.62 12.80 3.17
C LEU A 187 11.90 11.96 3.14
N ARG A 188 13.07 12.58 2.96
CA ARG A 188 14.36 11.87 3.00
C ARG A 188 14.66 11.27 4.38
N ARG A 189 14.21 11.90 5.46
CA ARG A 189 14.32 11.32 6.81
C ARG A 189 13.36 10.14 6.94
N LEU A 190 12.10 10.32 6.54
CA LEU A 190 11.07 9.28 6.57
C LEU A 190 11.49 8.03 5.82
N ALA A 191 12.06 8.16 4.61
CA ALA A 191 12.53 7.04 3.82
C ALA A 191 13.69 6.26 4.46
N ARG A 192 14.60 6.95 5.17
CA ARG A 192 15.69 6.29 5.91
C ARG A 192 15.16 5.53 7.13
N GLU A 193 14.24 6.13 7.86
CA GLU A 193 13.58 5.48 9.01
C GLU A 193 12.76 4.27 8.53
N ALA A 194 12.07 4.37 7.39
CA ALA A 194 11.33 3.28 6.78
C ALA A 194 12.27 2.16 6.30
N ALA A 195 13.41 2.49 5.67
CA ALA A 195 14.41 1.49 5.28
C ALA A 195 14.97 0.75 6.50
N ALA A 196 15.21 1.45 7.60
CA ALA A 196 15.64 0.84 8.86
C ALA A 196 14.58 -0.11 9.43
N LEU A 197 13.30 0.27 9.37
CA LEU A 197 12.18 -0.60 9.76
C LEU A 197 12.07 -1.86 8.87
N ALA A 198 12.27 -1.70 7.57
CA ALA A 198 12.16 -2.78 6.59
C ALA A 198 13.39 -3.70 6.56
N GLY A 199 14.55 -3.22 7.00
CA GLY A 199 15.84 -3.93 6.91
C GLY A 199 16.43 -3.96 5.50
N HIS A 200 15.90 -3.16 4.57
CA HIS A 200 16.36 -3.06 3.17
C HIS A 200 15.99 -1.68 2.58
N PRO A 201 16.55 -1.28 1.42
CA PRO A 201 16.12 -0.08 0.71
C PRO A 201 14.64 -0.16 0.30
N VAL A 202 13.96 0.99 0.31
CA VAL A 202 12.51 1.10 0.12
C VAL A 202 12.14 2.24 -0.84
N ASP A 203 10.99 2.07 -1.48
CA ASP A 203 10.26 3.15 -2.14
C ASP A 203 8.99 3.41 -1.34
N LEU A 204 8.71 4.69 -1.09
CA LEU A 204 7.49 5.15 -0.45
C LEU A 204 6.74 6.07 -1.39
N GLU A 205 5.43 5.87 -1.50
CA GLU A 205 4.53 6.89 -2.04
C GLU A 205 3.83 7.60 -0.88
N VAL A 206 3.90 8.93 -0.88
CA VAL A 206 3.31 9.80 0.13
C VAL A 206 2.35 10.75 -0.56
N VAL A 207 1.08 10.72 -0.15
CA VAL A 207 0.07 11.70 -0.58
C VAL A 207 0.00 12.81 0.43
N TYR A 208 -0.27 14.03 -0.04
CA TYR A 208 -0.48 15.18 0.82
C TYR A 208 -1.88 15.73 0.62
N ASP A 209 -2.56 16.02 1.73
CA ASP A 209 -3.84 16.69 1.71
C ASP A 209 -3.70 18.20 1.40
N VAL A 210 -4.83 18.89 1.17
CA VAL A 210 -4.88 20.34 0.98
C VAL A 210 -4.27 21.15 2.13
N ARG A 211 -4.17 20.58 3.33
CA ARG A 211 -3.59 21.20 4.54
C ARG A 211 -2.08 20.97 4.66
N GLY A 212 -1.47 20.15 3.81
CA GLY A 212 -0.04 19.85 3.91
C GLY A 212 0.32 18.63 4.73
N SER A 213 -0.65 17.84 5.19
CA SER A 213 -0.40 16.62 5.97
C SER A 213 -0.08 15.46 5.03
N GLY A 214 1.12 14.90 5.16
CA GLY A 214 1.57 13.78 4.34
C GLY A 214 1.20 12.43 4.97
N ARG A 215 0.69 11.50 4.15
CA ARG A 215 0.41 10.12 4.53
C ARG A 215 1.07 9.14 3.56
N ILE A 216 1.75 8.12 4.09
CA ILE A 216 2.29 7.00 3.31
C ILE A 216 1.12 6.16 2.82
N VAL A 217 1.08 5.94 1.51
CA VAL A 217 0.08 5.11 0.84
C VAL A 217 0.68 3.89 0.15
N ASP A 218 1.95 3.95 -0.27
CA ASP A 218 2.73 2.80 -0.74
C ASP A 218 3.99 2.68 0.12
N PHE A 219 4.30 1.45 0.51
CA PHE A 219 5.56 1.08 1.14
C PHE A 219 6.00 -0.26 0.53
N ARG A 220 7.09 -0.22 -0.26
CA ARG A 220 7.64 -1.40 -0.91
C ARG A 220 9.16 -1.46 -0.84
N ARG A 221 9.69 -2.67 -1.07
CA ARG A 221 11.12 -2.86 -1.33
C ARG A 221 11.51 -2.11 -2.59
N TYR A 222 12.62 -1.38 -2.54
CA TYR A 222 13.20 -0.80 -3.74
C TYR A 222 13.67 -1.93 -4.66
N ASN A 223 13.14 -1.95 -5.88
CA ASN A 223 13.60 -2.85 -6.92
C ASN A 223 14.21 -1.99 -8.05
N PRO A 224 15.54 -1.95 -8.21
CA PRO A 224 16.13 -1.22 -9.31
C PRO A 224 15.64 -1.83 -10.63
N VAL A 225 15.15 -1.00 -11.54
CA VAL A 225 14.95 -1.43 -12.93
C VAL A 225 16.33 -1.92 -13.42
N PRO A 226 16.46 -3.17 -13.90
CA PRO A 226 17.70 -3.62 -14.51
C PRO A 226 18.08 -2.63 -15.60
N GLN A 227 19.32 -2.13 -15.57
CA GLN A 227 19.81 -1.32 -16.69
C GLN A 227 19.79 -2.22 -17.94
N ALA A 228 19.05 -1.78 -18.95
CA ALA A 228 18.98 -2.43 -20.27
C ALA A 228 20.33 -2.32 -21.00
#